data_AF-A0A535WWY0-F1
#
_entry.id   AF-A0A535WWY0-F1
#
_cell.length_a   1.000
_cell.length_b   1.000
_cell.length_c   1.000
_cell.angle_alpha   90.00
_cell.angle_beta   90.00
_cell.angle_gamma   90.00
#
_symmetry.space_group_name_H-M   'P 1'
#
loop_
_entity.id
_entity.type
_entity.pdbx_description
1 polymer ?
#
loop_
_entity_poly.entity_id
_entity_poly.type
_entity_poly.pdbx_seq_one_letter_code
_entity_poly.pdbx_strand_id
1 'polypeptide(L)'
;MVGVEELVLVLDFGSQYSQLIARRVREAGVYCELIPGTTPWEAIRARTPRALILSGGPASVYVDGAPLADPDVLKADIPVLGICYGMQLLAHQLGGRVAGAGRRE
;
A
#
# COMPACT_ATOMS: atom_id res chain seq x y z
N MET A 1 29.36 9.28 3.54
CA MET A 1 28.79 8.00 4.01
C MET A 1 27.39 7.90 3.42
N VAL A 2 27.19 7.07 2.39
CA VAL A 2 25.85 6.82 1.84
C VAL A 2 25.31 5.64 2.64
N GLY A 3 24.59 5.93 3.72
CA GLY A 3 24.20 4.95 4.73
C GLY A 3 22.68 4.90 4.89
N VAL A 4 22.17 3.68 4.99
CA VAL A 4 20.76 3.24 5.02
C VAL A 4 20.16 3.09 3.62
N GLU A 5 20.01 1.83 3.18
CA GLU A 5 19.20 1.49 2.01
C GLU A 5 17.75 1.94 2.29
N GLU A 6 17.28 2.98 1.60
CA GLU A 6 15.91 3.47 1.75
C GLU A 6 14.95 2.53 1.02
N LEU A 7 14.55 1.44 1.69
CA LEU A 7 13.57 0.50 1.17
C LEU A 7 12.16 1.08 1.26
N VAL A 8 11.47 1.14 0.12
CA VAL A 8 10.03 1.34 0.03
C VAL A 8 9.34 0.03 -0.35
N LEU A 9 8.35 -0.38 0.42
CA LEU A 9 7.52 -1.54 0.06
C LEU A 9 6.24 -1.07 -0.63
N VAL A 10 5.99 -1.62 -1.81
CA VAL A 10 4.73 -1.43 -2.53
C VAL A 10 3.86 -2.68 -2.27
N LEU A 11 2.76 -2.47 -1.55
CA LEU A 11 1.76 -3.47 -1.20
C LEU A 11 0.72 -3.54 -2.33
N ASP A 12 0.73 -4.64 -3.08
CA ASP A 12 -0.09 -4.86 -4.27
C ASP A 12 -1.45 -5.49 -3.93
N PHE A 13 -2.52 -4.74 -4.17
CA PHE A 13 -3.91 -5.19 -4.06
C PHE A 13 -4.52 -5.58 -5.41
N GLY A 14 -3.69 -5.84 -6.42
CA GLY A 14 -4.09 -6.27 -7.76
C GLY A 14 -4.20 -5.12 -8.76
N SER A 15 -3.51 -4.00 -8.54
CA SER A 15 -3.55 -2.88 -9.49
C SER A 15 -2.83 -3.23 -10.79
N GLN A 16 -3.43 -2.85 -11.92
CA GLN A 16 -2.70 -2.81 -13.20
C GLN A 16 -1.51 -1.84 -13.17
N TYR A 17 -1.49 -0.88 -12.22
CA TYR A 17 -0.45 0.14 -12.09
C TYR A 17 0.61 -0.17 -11.03
N SER A 18 0.55 -1.32 -10.34
CA SER A 18 1.51 -1.67 -9.27
C SER A 18 2.96 -1.68 -9.77
N GLN A 19 3.20 -2.20 -10.97
CA GLN A 19 4.51 -2.17 -11.62
C GLN A 19 4.95 -0.75 -12.02
N LEU A 20 4.00 0.11 -12.40
CA LEU A 20 4.28 1.50 -12.74
C LEU A 20 4.68 2.30 -11.49
N ILE A 21 4.00 2.07 -10.37
CA ILE A 21 4.36 2.66 -9.07
C ILE A 21 5.80 2.27 -8.71
N ALA A 22 6.12 0.98 -8.73
CA ALA A 22 7.48 0.49 -8.45
C ALA A 22 8.53 1.10 -9.40
N ARG A 23 8.20 1.22 -10.69
CA ARG A 23 9.07 1.89 -11.66
C ARG A 23 9.31 3.37 -11.30
N ARG A 24 8.27 4.12 -10.92
CA ARG A 24 8.42 5.54 -10.54
C ARG A 24 9.25 5.73 -9.27
N VAL A 25 9.12 4.83 -8.29
CA VAL A 25 9.96 4.85 -7.09
C VAL A 25 11.44 4.63 -7.44
N ARG A 26 11.72 3.66 -8.33
CA ARG A 26 13.08 3.40 -8.83
C ARG A 26 13.65 4.55 -9.65
N GLU A 27 12.82 5.18 -10.49
CA GLU A 27 13.22 6.38 -11.26
C GLU A 27 13.53 7.57 -10.34
N ALA A 28 12.97 7.62 -9.13
CA ALA A 28 13.31 8.59 -8.10
C ALA A 28 14.59 8.24 -7.31
N GLY A 29 15.29 7.15 -7.67
CA GLY A 29 16.55 6.73 -7.05
C GLY A 29 16.38 5.93 -5.75
N VAL A 30 15.17 5.46 -5.45
CA VAL A 30 14.83 4.74 -4.22
C VAL A 30 14.66 3.25 -4.51
N TYR A 31 15.22 2.39 -3.65
CA TYR A 31 15.04 0.95 -3.78
C TYR A 31 13.63 0.56 -3.36
N CYS A 32 12.98 -0.31 -4.14
CA CYS A 32 11.65 -0.79 -3.81
C CYS A 32 11.39 -2.24 -4.19
N GLU A 33 10.58 -2.88 -3.37
CA GLU A 33 10.05 -4.22 -3.61
C GLU A 33 8.53 -4.17 -3.75
N LEU A 34 8.00 -5.00 -4.64
CA LEU A 34 6.58 -5.21 -4.79
C LEU A 34 6.20 -6.51 -4.07
N ILE A 35 5.23 -6.44 -3.15
CA ILE A 35 4.77 -7.57 -2.35
C ILE A 35 3.24 -7.65 -2.30
N PRO A 36 2.65 -8.82 -2.00
CA PRO A 36 1.20 -8.94 -1.83
C PRO A 36 0.66 -7.98 -0.75
N GLY A 37 -0.46 -7.31 -1.01
CA GLY A 37 -1.07 -6.36 -0.08
C GLY A 37 -1.56 -6.97 1.24
N THR A 38 -1.75 -8.29 1.27
CA THR A 38 -2.12 -9.09 2.45
C THR A 38 -0.91 -9.65 3.22
N THR A 39 0.31 -9.18 2.92
CA THR A 39 1.51 -9.63 3.64
C THR A 39 1.40 -9.28 5.14
N PRO A 40 1.65 -10.24 6.06
CA PRO A 40 1.60 -9.98 7.50
C PRO A 40 2.60 -8.91 7.94
N TRP A 41 2.23 -8.12 8.95
CA TRP A 41 3.08 -7.05 9.47
C TRP A 41 4.47 -7.53 9.88
N GLU A 42 4.58 -8.71 10.49
CA GLU A 42 5.86 -9.29 10.90
C GLU A 42 6.84 -9.46 9.72
N ALA A 43 6.33 -9.89 8.56
CA ALA A 43 7.14 -10.05 7.34
C ALA A 43 7.49 -8.71 6.68
N ILE A 44 6.65 -7.68 6.86
CA ILE A 44 6.90 -6.29 6.42
C ILE A 44 7.98 -5.68 7.30
N ARG A 45 7.79 -5.74 8.63
CA ARG A 45 8.70 -5.19 9.65
C ARG A 45 10.10 -5.79 9.56
N ALA A 46 10.20 -7.09 9.30
CA ALA A 46 11.49 -7.78 9.14
C ALA A 46 12.37 -7.21 8.00
N ARG A 47 11.77 -6.51 7.03
CA ARG A 47 12.50 -5.85 5.93
C ARG A 47 12.92 -4.42 6.27
N THR A 48 12.53 -3.91 7.43
CA THR A 48 12.85 -2.55 7.91
C THR A 48 12.54 -1.43 6.89
N PRO A 49 11.32 -1.38 6.32
CA PRO A 49 10.97 -0.37 5.31
C PRO A 49 10.98 1.05 5.91
N ARG A 50 11.33 2.03 5.08
CA ARG A 50 11.26 3.45 5.41
C ARG A 50 9.90 4.07 5.09
N ALA A 51 9.16 3.50 4.15
CA ALA A 51 7.80 3.89 3.81
C ALA A 51 7.04 2.74 3.14
N LEU A 52 5.71 2.85 3.15
CA LEU A 52 4.80 1.89 2.52
C LEU A 52 3.94 2.60 1.47
N ILE A 53 3.70 1.93 0.35
CA ILE A 53 2.75 2.37 -0.68
C ILE A 53 1.69 1.28 -0.84
N LEU A 54 0.44 1.60 -0.51
CA LEU A 54 -0.72 0.73 -0.74
C LEU A 54 -1.25 1.01 -2.15
N SER A 55 -1.12 0.03 -3.05
CA SER A 55 -1.52 0.19 -4.45
C SER A 55 -3.04 0.30 -4.61
N GLY A 56 -3.45 0.62 -5.85
CA GLY A 56 -4.82 0.41 -6.27
C GLY A 56 -5.22 -1.07 -6.32
N GLY A 57 -6.46 -1.33 -6.70
CA GLY A 57 -7.01 -2.65 -6.92
C GLY A 57 -8.33 -2.55 -7.68
N PRO A 58 -8.75 -3.61 -8.40
CA PRO A 58 -10.00 -3.60 -9.17
C PRO A 58 -11.25 -3.71 -8.27
N ALA A 59 -11.04 -4.11 -7.01
CA ALA A 59 -12.09 -4.31 -6.03
C ALA A 59 -12.58 -2.99 -5.42
N SER A 60 -13.83 -2.97 -4.96
CA SER A 60 -14.28 -1.97 -3.99
C SER A 60 -13.94 -2.49 -2.60
N VAL A 61 -13.49 -1.61 -1.69
CA VAL A 61 -13.16 -1.99 -0.30
C VAL A 61 -14.35 -2.56 0.49
N TYR A 62 -15.58 -2.36 -0.02
CA TYR A 62 -16.82 -2.78 0.61
C TYR A 62 -17.33 -4.16 0.20
N VAL A 63 -16.66 -4.85 -0.72
CA VAL A 63 -17.06 -6.21 -1.08
C VAL A 63 -16.60 -7.15 0.03
N ASP A 64 -17.47 -8.06 0.48
CA ASP A 64 -17.08 -9.11 1.43
C ASP A 64 -15.88 -9.90 0.88
N GLY A 65 -14.80 -9.98 1.67
CA GLY A 65 -13.55 -10.61 1.27
C GLY A 65 -12.60 -9.74 0.46
N ALA A 66 -12.85 -8.43 0.34
CA ALA A 66 -11.88 -7.50 -0.24
C ALA A 66 -10.54 -7.57 0.51
N PRO A 67 -9.39 -7.56 -0.20
CA PRO A 67 -8.10 -7.73 0.45
C PRO A 67 -7.80 -6.52 1.34
N LEU A 68 -7.54 -6.78 2.62
CA LEU A 68 -7.19 -5.77 3.61
C LEU A 68 -5.70 -5.83 3.92
N ALA A 69 -5.13 -4.69 4.29
CA ALA A 69 -3.80 -4.64 4.87
C ALA A 69 -3.88 -5.19 6.31
N ASP A 70 -2.78 -5.76 6.78
CA ASP A 70 -2.61 -6.07 8.19
C ASP A 70 -2.85 -4.79 9.04
N PRO A 71 -3.72 -4.81 10.07
CA PRO A 71 -4.03 -3.62 10.85
C PRO A 71 -2.82 -2.93 11.47
N ASP A 72 -1.73 -3.67 11.73
CA ASP A 72 -0.52 -3.10 12.32
C ASP A 72 0.29 -2.28 11.31
N VAL A 73 0.08 -2.46 10.00
CA VAL A 73 0.61 -1.57 8.95
C VAL A 73 0.18 -0.13 9.17
N LEU A 74 -1.04 0.09 9.68
CA LEU A 74 -1.60 1.42 9.90
C LEU A 74 -1.16 2.06 11.22
N LYS A 75 -0.57 1.26 12.11
CA LYS A 75 -0.01 1.70 13.39
C LYS A 75 1.50 1.90 13.31
N ALA A 76 2.10 1.57 12.17
CA ALA A 76 3.54 1.69 11.97
C ALA A 76 3.96 3.16 12.01
N ASP A 77 5.08 3.44 12.69
CA ASP A 77 5.66 4.78 12.78
C ASP A 77 6.48 5.15 11.54
N ILE A 78 5.91 4.87 10.36
CA ILE A 78 6.51 5.16 9.05
C ILE A 78 5.46 5.73 8.10
N PRO A 79 5.83 6.56 7.12
CA PRO A 79 4.90 7.11 6.15
C PRO A 79 4.17 6.02 5.34
N VAL A 80 2.86 6.18 5.18
CA VAL A 80 2.01 5.31 4.37
C VAL A 80 1.28 6.14 3.32
N LEU A 81 1.43 5.78 2.04
CA LEU A 81 0.72 6.39 0.92
C LEU A 81 -0.31 5.41 0.36
N GLY A 82 -1.59 5.79 0.36
CA GLY A 82 -2.65 5.02 -0.30
C GLY A 82 -3.01 5.59 -1.68
N ILE A 83 -3.03 4.73 -2.70
CA ILE A 83 -3.40 5.11 -4.07
C ILE A 83 -4.71 4.42 -4.46
N CYS A 84 -5.74 5.19 -4.83
CA CYS A 84 -7.05 4.69 -5.23
C CYS A 84 -7.64 3.71 -4.19
N TYR A 85 -7.67 2.40 -4.47
CA TYR A 85 -8.10 1.38 -3.50
C TYR A 85 -7.33 1.48 -2.17
N GLY A 86 -6.01 1.69 -2.20
CA GLY A 86 -5.21 1.87 -0.99
C GLY A 86 -5.67 3.06 -0.14
N MET A 87 -6.12 4.15 -0.77
CA MET A 87 -6.70 5.30 -0.06
C MET A 87 -8.05 4.94 0.58
N GLN A 88 -8.90 4.20 -0.14
CA GLN A 88 -10.19 3.74 0.40
C GLN A 88 -10.00 2.79 1.58
N LEU A 89 -9.00 1.91 1.50
CA LEU A 89 -8.59 0.98 2.55
C LEU A 89 -8.09 1.73 3.79
N LEU A 90 -7.23 2.75 3.63
CA LEU A 90 -6.82 3.61 4.74
C LEU A 90 -8.01 4.26 5.42
N ALA A 91 -8.89 4.90 4.64
CA ALA A 91 -10.08 5.55 5.18
C ALA A 91 -10.99 4.55 5.91
N HIS A 92 -11.19 3.35 5.36
CA HIS A 92 -12.04 2.33 5.96
C HIS A 92 -11.46 1.78 7.27
N GLN A 93 -10.20 1.35 7.28
CA GLN A 93 -9.57 0.70 8.44
C GLN A 93 -9.23 1.68 9.57
N LEU A 94 -9.10 2.99 9.29
CA LEU A 94 -8.94 4.03 10.30
C LEU A 94 -10.28 4.57 10.84
N GLY A 95 -11.40 3.92 10.52
CA GLY A 95 -12.73 4.28 11.04
C GLY A 95 -13.44 5.41 10.29
N GLY A 96 -12.89 5.85 9.16
CA GLY A 96 -13.55 6.75 8.22
C GLY A 96 -14.64 6.05 7.40
N ARG A 97 -15.36 6.84 6.60
CA ARG A 97 -16.40 6.36 5.68
C ARG A 97 -16.02 6.71 4.25
N VAL A 98 -16.05 5.73 3.36
CA VAL A 98 -15.90 5.90 1.91
C VAL A 98 -17.30 5.75 1.30
N ALA A 99 -17.79 6.81 0.65
CA ALA A 99 -19.08 6.75 -0.04
C ALA A 99 -18.92 6.06 -1.40
N GLY A 100 -19.83 5.16 -1.75
CA GLY A 100 -19.89 4.61 -3.10
C GLY A 100 -20.32 5.70 -4.09
N ALA A 101 -19.47 6.04 -5.05
CA ALA A 101 -19.87 6.84 -6.20
C ALA A 101 -20.52 5.91 -7.23
N GLY A 102 -21.73 6.25 -7.71
CA GLY A 102 -22.51 5.43 -8.65
C GLY A 102 -21.86 5.23 -10.04
N ARG A 103 -20.68 5.80 -10.28
CA ARG A 103 -19.89 5.65 -11.50
C ARG A 103 -18.42 5.45 -11.11
N ARG A 104 -17.79 4.40 -11.64
CA ARG A 104 -16.34 4.20 -11.61
C ARG A 104 -15.77 4.96 -12.82
N GLU A 105 -14.76 5.80 -12.59
CA GLU A 105 -13.96 6.46 -13.64
C GLU A 105 -12.83 5.56 -14.13
#